data_AF-A0AAV1K2Y0-F1
#
_entry.id   AF-A0AAV1K2Y0-F1
#
_cell.length_a   1.000
_cell.length_b   1.000
_cell.length_c   1.000
_cell.angle_alpha   90.00
_cell.angle_beta   90.00
_cell.angle_gamma   90.00
#
_symmetry.space_group_name_H-M   'P 1'
#
loop_
_entity.id
_entity.type
_entity.pdbx_description
1 polymer ?
#
loop_
_entity_poly.entity_id
_entity_poly.type
_entity_poly.pdbx_seq_one_letter_code
_entity_poly.pdbx_strand_id
1 'polypeptide(L)'
;MSSPRPKSPRTPVLPKKEDKEESFWDKIGTIGRKKRIKEVQEVQAEGKYAIDSPGSPTAPEIPPEEYSLLDNEERAIIEPRSVEDPRVKELIQVLIDWINDELAAQRIIVKDIKVTQSEEGQRQKLAIVLRAVNRVLYGTAKPVQKWSVDSIHSKNVVSILHLLVALARHFRAPIRLPENVSVNVVVVKKDAPNQLSHRTYIEDITTTYDDLGMKCERDAFDALFDHAPDKLQVVKKSLITFVNKHLSKVNLEVMDLDSQFHDGVFLVLLMGLLEGFFVPLYDFFLTPQDFDQKVHNVSLAFELMQDVGLAKPKARPEDIVNLDLKSTLRVLYNLFTKYKNIA
;
A
#
# COMPACT_ATOMS: atom_id res chain seq x y z
N MET A 1 84.28 -52.00 -37.87
CA MET A 1 83.61 -52.26 -36.58
C MET A 1 83.48 -50.94 -35.83
N SER A 2 82.23 -50.54 -35.61
CA SER A 2 81.67 -49.50 -34.73
C SER A 2 82.12 -49.65 -33.27
N SER A 3 82.08 -48.70 -32.33
CA SER A 3 81.55 -47.33 -32.16
C SER A 3 82.01 -46.85 -30.76
N PRO A 4 82.02 -45.54 -30.42
CA PRO A 4 82.43 -45.05 -29.09
C PRO A 4 81.26 -44.73 -28.13
N ARG A 5 81.52 -44.88 -26.81
CA ARG A 5 80.65 -44.59 -25.63
C ARG A 5 81.56 -44.39 -24.38
N PRO A 6 81.09 -43.96 -23.17
CA PRO A 6 79.87 -43.21 -22.73
C PRO A 6 80.20 -41.94 -21.86
N LYS A 7 79.46 -40.81 -21.88
CA LYS A 7 78.26 -40.32 -21.13
C LYS A 7 78.36 -39.85 -19.64
N SER A 8 78.17 -38.52 -19.44
CA SER A 8 77.32 -37.76 -18.46
C SER A 8 77.77 -37.56 -16.99
N PRO A 9 77.35 -36.48 -16.24
CA PRO A 9 76.48 -35.32 -16.55
C PRO A 9 77.14 -33.92 -16.36
N ARG A 10 76.61 -32.87 -17.01
CA ARG A 10 76.96 -31.45 -16.77
C ARG A 10 75.81 -30.68 -16.12
N THR A 11 76.19 -29.79 -15.20
CA THR A 11 75.38 -28.81 -14.46
C THR A 11 74.77 -27.73 -15.38
N PRO A 12 73.62 -27.12 -15.02
CA PRO A 12 72.88 -26.24 -15.92
C PRO A 12 73.38 -24.80 -15.88
N VAL A 13 73.63 -24.24 -17.06
CA VAL A 13 73.58 -22.80 -17.35
C VAL A 13 72.22 -22.53 -18.01
N LEU A 14 71.44 -21.59 -17.48
CA LEU A 14 70.23 -21.08 -18.12
C LEU A 14 70.50 -19.67 -18.67
N PRO A 15 70.27 -19.42 -19.98
CA PRO A 15 70.42 -18.11 -20.61
C PRO A 15 69.10 -17.33 -20.68
N LYS A 16 69.21 -16.02 -20.94
CA LYS A 16 68.12 -15.10 -21.34
C LYS A 16 67.25 -15.68 -22.47
N LYS A 17 65.94 -15.38 -22.46
CA LYS A 17 65.08 -15.48 -23.64
C LYS A 17 64.04 -14.35 -23.69
N GLU A 18 63.95 -13.77 -24.88
CA GLU A 18 62.96 -12.81 -25.37
C GLU A 18 61.55 -13.40 -25.49
N ASP A 19 60.58 -12.49 -25.43
CA ASP A 19 59.21 -12.45 -25.96
C ASP A 19 58.58 -13.74 -26.56
N LYS A 20 57.43 -14.13 -26.01
CA LYS A 20 56.34 -14.79 -26.75
C LYS A 20 54.98 -14.30 -26.25
N GLU A 21 54.25 -13.73 -27.19
CA GLU A 21 52.86 -13.29 -27.12
C GLU A 21 51.94 -14.42 -26.59
N GLU A 22 51.21 -14.12 -25.51
CA GLU A 22 50.10 -14.97 -25.05
C GLU A 22 48.89 -14.82 -25.98
N SER A 23 48.78 -15.80 -26.88
CA SER A 23 47.56 -16.54 -27.26
C SER A 23 46.30 -15.72 -27.57
N PHE A 24 46.30 -15.18 -28.78
CA PHE A 24 45.12 -14.77 -29.55
C PHE A 24 44.07 -15.90 -29.73
N TRP A 25 44.46 -17.16 -29.55
CA TRP A 25 43.62 -18.35 -29.80
C TRP A 25 42.60 -18.65 -28.69
N ASP A 26 42.83 -18.21 -27.45
CA ASP A 26 41.88 -18.42 -26.34
C ASP A 26 40.65 -17.50 -26.41
N LYS A 27 40.76 -16.35 -27.10
CA LYS A 27 39.65 -15.41 -27.34
C LYS A 27 38.72 -15.85 -28.47
N ILE A 28 39.14 -16.72 -29.39
CA ILE A 28 38.32 -17.15 -30.52
C ILE A 28 37.30 -18.23 -30.10
N GLY A 29 37.65 -19.10 -29.15
CA GLY A 29 36.77 -20.17 -28.67
C GLY A 29 35.54 -19.69 -27.88
N THR A 30 35.66 -18.58 -27.14
CA THR A 30 34.57 -18.04 -26.29
C THR A 30 33.60 -17.14 -27.06
N ILE A 31 34.09 -16.42 -28.08
CA ILE A 31 33.28 -15.56 -28.95
C ILE A 31 32.36 -16.41 -29.84
N GLY A 32 32.86 -17.54 -30.36
CA GLY A 32 32.03 -18.49 -31.11
C GLY A 32 30.88 -19.07 -30.28
N ARG A 33 31.11 -19.34 -28.98
CA ARG A 33 30.09 -19.89 -28.07
C ARG A 33 29.02 -18.85 -27.69
N LYS A 34 29.40 -17.60 -27.40
CA LYS A 34 28.45 -16.51 -27.14
C LYS A 34 27.68 -16.10 -28.38
N LYS A 35 28.31 -16.08 -29.56
CA LYS A 35 27.64 -15.84 -30.84
C LYS A 35 26.62 -16.94 -31.12
N ARG A 36 27.00 -18.22 -30.98
CA ARG A 36 26.08 -19.35 -31.11
C ARG A 36 24.91 -19.32 -30.11
N ILE A 37 25.12 -18.90 -28.86
CA ILE A 37 24.01 -18.80 -27.88
C ILE A 37 23.04 -17.68 -28.25
N LYS A 38 23.55 -16.53 -28.69
CA LYS A 38 22.71 -15.41 -29.13
C LYS A 38 21.96 -15.75 -30.43
N GLU A 39 22.64 -16.40 -31.36
CA GLU A 39 22.08 -16.91 -32.61
C GLU A 39 21.04 -18.01 -32.33
N VAL A 40 21.28 -18.91 -31.37
CA VAL A 40 20.28 -19.91 -30.95
C VAL A 40 19.07 -19.26 -30.27
N GLN A 41 19.26 -18.20 -29.49
CA GLN A 41 18.15 -17.45 -28.88
C GLN A 41 17.36 -16.64 -29.91
N GLU A 42 18.04 -16.04 -30.89
CA GLU A 42 17.39 -15.37 -32.03
C GLU A 42 16.63 -16.38 -32.88
N VAL A 43 17.21 -17.54 -33.20
CA VAL A 43 16.55 -18.62 -33.96
C VAL A 43 15.40 -19.25 -33.16
N GLN A 44 15.48 -19.30 -31.83
CA GLN A 44 14.37 -19.75 -30.98
C GLN A 44 13.24 -18.70 -30.91
N ALA A 45 13.58 -17.42 -30.86
CA ALA A 45 12.60 -16.33 -30.86
C ALA A 45 11.93 -16.18 -32.24
N GLU A 46 12.71 -16.27 -33.31
CA GLU A 46 12.27 -16.31 -34.70
C GLU A 46 11.47 -17.58 -34.99
N GLY A 47 11.89 -18.73 -34.46
CA GLY A 47 11.14 -19.98 -34.55
C GLY A 47 9.80 -19.91 -33.82
N LYS A 48 9.76 -19.31 -32.62
CA LYS A 48 8.50 -19.06 -31.90
C LYS A 48 7.60 -18.07 -32.66
N TYR A 49 8.18 -17.02 -33.22
CA TYR A 49 7.48 -16.07 -34.09
C TYR A 49 6.94 -16.75 -35.36
N ALA A 50 7.71 -17.62 -36.00
CA ALA A 50 7.28 -18.32 -37.21
C ALA A 50 6.19 -19.39 -36.95
N ILE A 51 6.14 -19.96 -35.74
CA ILE A 51 5.12 -20.93 -35.33
C ILE A 51 3.82 -20.23 -34.90
N ASP A 52 3.93 -19.14 -34.14
CA ASP A 52 2.79 -18.44 -33.53
C ASP A 52 2.25 -17.28 -34.39
N SER A 53 3.03 -16.80 -35.38
CA SER A 53 2.54 -15.83 -36.36
C SER A 53 1.49 -16.52 -37.24
N PRO A 54 0.32 -15.91 -37.46
CA PRO A 54 -0.63 -16.43 -38.43
C PRO A 54 0.09 -16.53 -39.77
N GLY A 55 0.33 -17.76 -40.24
CA GLY A 55 1.05 -18.07 -41.49
C GLY A 55 0.30 -17.66 -42.76
N SER A 56 -0.53 -16.62 -42.69
CA SER A 56 -1.25 -16.03 -43.80
C SER A 56 -0.51 -14.77 -44.25
N PRO A 57 -0.10 -14.65 -45.52
CA PRO A 57 0.50 -13.43 -46.08
C PRO A 57 -0.47 -12.22 -46.10
N THR A 58 -1.70 -12.40 -45.64
CA THR A 58 -2.75 -11.37 -45.46
C THR A 58 -3.08 -11.10 -44.00
N ALA A 59 -2.34 -11.68 -43.05
CA ALA A 59 -2.58 -11.39 -41.64
C ALA A 59 -2.22 -9.94 -41.31
N PRO A 60 -3.05 -9.23 -40.52
CA PRO A 60 -2.75 -7.86 -40.11
C PRO A 60 -1.51 -7.84 -39.19
N GLU A 61 -0.62 -6.86 -39.42
CA GLU A 61 0.52 -6.58 -38.54
C GLU A 61 0.01 -5.99 -37.22
N ILE A 62 -0.04 -6.80 -36.17
CA ILE A 62 -0.46 -6.37 -34.83
C ILE A 62 0.81 -6.09 -33.99
N PRO A 63 0.89 -4.97 -33.25
CA PRO A 63 2.04 -4.70 -32.38
C PRO A 63 2.19 -5.75 -31.26
N PRO A 64 3.41 -6.10 -30.81
CA PRO A 64 3.66 -7.08 -29.73
C PRO A 64 2.93 -6.79 -28.42
N GLU A 65 2.66 -5.51 -28.14
CA GLU A 65 1.96 -5.03 -26.94
C GLU A 65 0.47 -5.40 -26.93
N GLU A 66 -0.12 -5.71 -28.09
CA GLU A 66 -1.55 -6.00 -28.26
C GLU A 66 -1.84 -7.52 -28.37
N TYR A 67 -0.80 -8.38 -28.42
CA TYR A 67 -0.92 -9.85 -28.41
C TYR A 67 -1.10 -10.46 -27.01
N SER A 68 -0.89 -9.68 -25.95
CA SER A 68 -1.01 -10.18 -24.56
C SER A 68 -2.46 -10.18 -24.10
N LEU A 69 -3.22 -11.18 -24.56
CA LEU A 69 -4.60 -11.43 -24.16
C LEU A 69 -4.64 -12.50 -23.05
N LEU A 70 -5.54 -12.33 -22.07
CA LEU A 70 -5.84 -13.40 -21.10
C LEU A 70 -6.64 -14.52 -21.77
N ASP A 71 -6.72 -15.69 -21.10
CA ASP A 71 -7.55 -16.81 -21.58
C ASP A 71 -9.00 -16.35 -21.82
N ASN A 72 -9.50 -16.54 -23.06
CA ASN A 72 -10.82 -16.09 -23.55
C ASN A 72 -11.03 -14.56 -23.62
N GLU A 73 -9.98 -13.75 -23.66
CA GLU A 73 -10.11 -12.30 -23.90
C GLU A 73 -10.16 -12.00 -25.41
N GLU A 74 -11.21 -11.32 -25.86
CA GLU A 74 -11.34 -10.81 -27.23
C GLU A 74 -11.14 -9.28 -27.24
N ARG A 75 -10.36 -8.77 -28.20
CA ARG A 75 -10.19 -7.32 -28.42
C ARG A 75 -10.39 -6.98 -29.88
N ALA A 76 -11.13 -5.90 -30.13
CA ALA A 76 -11.29 -5.32 -31.46
C ALA A 76 -10.18 -4.27 -31.70
N ILE A 77 -9.46 -4.41 -32.82
CA ILE A 77 -8.38 -3.51 -33.22
C ILE A 77 -8.76 -2.93 -34.59
N ILE A 78 -8.57 -1.61 -34.76
CA ILE A 78 -8.78 -0.95 -36.06
C ILE A 78 -7.57 -1.25 -36.94
N GLU A 79 -7.79 -1.69 -38.18
CA GLU A 79 -6.73 -1.93 -39.14
C GLU A 79 -5.87 -0.65 -39.34
N PRO A 80 -4.52 -0.73 -39.35
CA PRO A 80 -3.65 0.44 -39.44
C PRO A 80 -4.01 1.39 -40.60
N ARG A 81 -4.39 0.84 -41.77
CA ARG A 81 -4.81 1.62 -42.93
C ARG A 81 -6.09 2.43 -42.68
N SER A 82 -7.02 1.87 -41.91
CA SER A 82 -8.25 2.57 -41.51
C SER A 82 -8.00 3.64 -40.45
N VAL A 83 -7.00 3.46 -39.58
CA VAL A 83 -6.54 4.53 -38.67
C VAL A 83 -5.92 5.69 -39.46
N GLU A 84 -5.27 5.39 -40.58
CA GLU A 84 -4.67 6.41 -41.45
C GLU A 84 -5.67 7.14 -42.33
N ASP A 85 -6.90 6.61 -42.50
CA ASP A 85 -7.96 7.19 -43.32
C ASP A 85 -8.28 8.63 -42.85
N PRO A 86 -8.24 9.63 -43.76
CA PRO A 86 -8.49 11.02 -43.41
C PRO A 86 -9.84 11.28 -42.74
N ARG A 87 -10.90 10.56 -43.15
CA ARG A 87 -12.24 10.72 -42.57
C ARG A 87 -12.32 10.14 -41.16
N VAL A 88 -11.59 9.06 -40.90
CA VAL A 88 -11.50 8.48 -39.56
C VAL A 88 -10.72 9.41 -38.63
N LYS A 89 -9.61 10.01 -39.10
CA LYS A 89 -8.87 11.03 -38.33
C LYS A 89 -9.70 12.26 -38.01
N GLU A 90 -10.44 12.77 -39.00
CA GLU A 90 -11.36 13.90 -38.82
C GLU A 90 -12.43 13.58 -37.78
N LEU A 91 -13.06 12.41 -37.87
CA LEU A 91 -14.05 11.95 -36.88
C LEU A 91 -13.45 11.88 -35.47
N ILE A 92 -12.27 11.27 -35.32
CA ILE A 92 -11.58 11.16 -34.02
C ILE A 92 -11.31 12.56 -33.44
N GLN A 93 -10.82 13.49 -34.27
CA GLN A 93 -10.52 14.85 -33.82
C GLN A 93 -11.77 15.59 -33.34
N VAL A 94 -12.86 15.55 -34.13
CA VAL A 94 -14.14 16.20 -33.76
C VAL A 94 -14.68 15.65 -32.43
N LEU A 95 -14.59 14.33 -32.22
CA LEU A 95 -15.03 13.70 -30.98
C LEU A 95 -14.16 14.07 -29.77
N ILE A 96 -12.84 14.19 -29.96
CA ILE A 96 -11.92 14.66 -28.93
C ILE A 96 -12.23 16.11 -28.55
N ASP A 97 -12.48 16.98 -29.52
CA ASP A 97 -12.79 18.38 -29.25
C ASP A 97 -14.12 18.52 -28.50
N TRP A 98 -15.17 17.81 -28.96
CA TRP A 98 -16.48 17.81 -28.29
C TRP A 98 -16.42 17.28 -26.86
N ILE A 99 -15.77 16.14 -26.62
CA ILE A 99 -15.71 15.56 -25.26
C ILE A 99 -14.87 16.42 -24.31
N ASN A 100 -13.86 17.12 -24.82
CA ASN A 100 -13.08 18.07 -24.04
C ASN A 100 -13.90 19.29 -23.60
N ASP A 101 -14.77 19.79 -24.48
CA ASP A 101 -15.67 20.89 -24.14
C ASP A 101 -16.67 20.48 -23.04
N GLU A 102 -17.24 19.26 -23.14
CA GLU A 102 -18.15 18.72 -22.12
C GLU A 102 -17.46 18.46 -20.76
N LEU A 103 -16.20 18.02 -20.78
CA LEU A 103 -15.43 17.67 -19.58
C LEU A 103 -14.59 18.83 -19.01
N ALA A 104 -14.65 20.01 -19.63
CA ALA A 104 -13.87 21.18 -19.24
C ALA A 104 -14.18 21.62 -17.79
N ALA A 105 -15.44 21.53 -17.38
CA ALA A 105 -15.89 21.89 -16.03
C ALA A 105 -15.23 21.02 -14.94
N GLN A 106 -14.94 19.75 -15.25
CA GLN A 106 -14.26 18.80 -14.36
C GLN A 106 -12.73 18.85 -14.49
N ARG A 107 -12.18 19.75 -15.33
CA ARG A 107 -10.73 19.92 -15.60
C ARG A 107 -10.07 18.65 -16.14
N ILE A 108 -10.81 17.86 -16.91
CA ILE A 108 -10.32 16.64 -17.57
C ILE A 108 -10.02 16.98 -19.03
N ILE A 109 -8.88 16.50 -19.56
CA ILE A 109 -8.46 16.71 -20.95
C ILE A 109 -8.15 15.35 -21.58
N VAL A 110 -8.92 14.99 -22.59
CA VAL A 110 -8.76 13.83 -23.47
C VAL A 110 -7.86 14.23 -24.65
N LYS A 111 -6.71 13.55 -24.79
CA LYS A 111 -5.75 13.79 -25.90
C LYS A 111 -5.75 12.69 -26.96
N ASP A 112 -6.34 11.54 -26.64
CA ASP A 112 -6.48 10.39 -27.51
C ASP A 112 -7.82 9.72 -27.17
N ILE A 113 -8.58 9.31 -28.18
CA ILE A 113 -9.86 8.63 -28.01
C ILE A 113 -9.69 7.16 -27.59
N LYS A 114 -8.49 6.60 -27.81
CA LYS A 114 -8.12 5.35 -27.18
C LYS A 114 -8.09 5.60 -25.68
N VAL A 115 -8.93 4.87 -24.92
CA VAL A 115 -8.75 4.75 -23.48
C VAL A 115 -7.47 3.97 -23.29
N THR A 116 -6.34 4.66 -23.27
CA THR A 116 -5.05 4.03 -23.09
C THR A 116 -5.02 3.42 -21.69
N GLN A 117 -5.32 2.12 -21.63
CA GLN A 117 -4.68 1.19 -20.71
C GLN A 117 -3.19 0.98 -21.06
N SER A 118 -2.60 1.81 -21.94
CA SER A 118 -1.16 1.79 -22.20
C SER A 118 -0.40 1.96 -20.88
N GLU A 119 0.77 1.33 -20.78
CA GLU A 119 1.67 1.52 -19.63
C GLU A 119 1.84 3.00 -19.30
N GLU A 120 1.96 3.85 -20.32
CA GLU A 120 2.17 5.28 -20.15
C GLU A 120 0.95 5.98 -19.53
N GLY A 121 -0.26 5.63 -19.94
CA GLY A 121 -1.50 6.13 -19.33
C GLY A 121 -1.66 5.68 -17.87
N GLN A 122 -1.28 4.44 -17.55
CA GLN A 122 -1.27 3.93 -16.18
C GLN A 122 -0.25 4.67 -15.31
N ARG A 123 0.98 4.88 -15.82
CA ARG A 123 2.03 5.67 -15.15
C ARG A 123 1.58 7.10 -14.87
N GLN A 124 0.92 7.75 -15.83
CA GLN A 124 0.43 9.12 -15.65
C GLN A 124 -0.67 9.22 -14.58
N LYS A 125 -1.66 8.31 -14.58
CA LYS A 125 -2.69 8.26 -13.54
C LYS A 125 -2.08 8.01 -12.16
N LEU A 126 -1.16 7.05 -12.07
CA LEU A 126 -0.45 6.72 -10.84
C LEU A 126 0.38 7.92 -10.34
N ALA A 127 1.00 8.69 -11.23
CA ALA A 127 1.73 9.90 -10.86
C ALA A 127 0.84 10.97 -10.23
N ILE A 128 -0.39 11.14 -10.73
CA ILE A 128 -1.36 12.07 -10.16
C ILE A 128 -1.78 11.61 -8.76
N VAL A 129 -2.12 10.33 -8.60
CA VAL A 129 -2.52 9.75 -7.31
C VAL A 129 -1.39 9.87 -6.29
N LEU A 130 -0.17 9.46 -6.63
CA LEU A 130 0.97 9.54 -5.71
C LEU A 130 1.33 10.97 -5.34
N ARG A 131 1.14 11.95 -6.25
CA ARG A 131 1.32 13.36 -5.91
C ARG A 131 0.30 13.83 -4.87
N ALA A 132 -0.96 13.46 -5.02
CA ALA A 132 -1.99 13.77 -4.04
C ALA A 132 -1.71 13.11 -2.69
N VAL A 133 -1.38 11.81 -2.69
CA VAL A 133 -1.00 11.07 -1.48
C VAL A 133 0.20 11.69 -0.79
N ASN A 134 1.28 12.00 -1.50
CA ASN A 134 2.48 12.60 -0.90
C ASN A 134 2.19 13.97 -0.28
N ARG A 135 1.33 14.78 -0.92
CA ARG A 135 0.89 16.07 -0.37
C ARG A 135 0.09 15.89 0.93
N VAL A 136 -0.77 14.87 0.98
CA VAL A 136 -1.57 14.56 2.16
C VAL A 136 -0.68 14.03 3.30
N LEU A 137 0.23 13.09 3.00
CA LEU A 137 1.10 12.47 4.00
C LEU A 137 2.14 13.42 4.57
N TYR A 138 2.70 14.31 3.75
CA TYR A 138 3.90 15.08 4.11
C TYR A 138 3.76 16.59 3.98
N GLY A 139 2.65 17.10 3.46
CA GLY A 139 2.46 18.53 3.26
C GLY A 139 3.52 19.13 2.33
N THR A 140 4.29 20.09 2.85
CA THR A 140 5.44 20.71 2.17
C THR A 140 6.78 20.05 2.50
N ALA A 141 6.81 19.13 3.47
CA ALA A 141 8.01 18.40 3.80
C ALA A 141 8.35 17.40 2.68
N LYS A 142 9.63 17.27 2.35
CA LYS A 142 10.13 16.29 1.40
C LYS A 142 10.94 15.21 2.14
N PRO A 143 10.29 14.27 2.82
CA PRO A 143 11.01 13.13 3.38
C PRO A 143 11.56 12.23 2.27
N VAL A 144 12.47 11.33 2.65
CA VAL A 144 12.97 10.28 1.77
C VAL A 144 11.80 9.34 1.43
N GLN A 145 11.29 9.44 0.20
CA GLN A 145 10.16 8.64 -0.25
C GLN A 145 10.59 7.19 -0.49
N LYS A 146 9.87 6.25 0.12
CA LYS A 146 10.08 4.79 -0.03
C LYS A 146 9.34 4.20 -1.23
N TRP A 147 8.58 5.02 -1.96
CA TRP A 147 7.82 4.66 -3.14
C TRP A 147 7.96 5.72 -4.24
N SER A 148 7.87 5.28 -5.49
CA SER A 148 7.79 6.11 -6.70
C SER A 148 6.79 5.53 -7.68
N VAL A 149 6.46 6.28 -8.73
CA VAL A 149 5.62 5.79 -9.83
C VAL A 149 6.23 4.54 -10.44
N ASP A 150 7.55 4.55 -10.69
CA ASP A 150 8.27 3.42 -11.27
C ASP A 150 8.23 2.20 -10.36
N SER A 151 8.46 2.36 -9.05
CA SER A 151 8.48 1.23 -8.12
C SER A 151 7.11 0.58 -7.98
N ILE A 152 6.05 1.38 -7.92
CA ILE A 152 4.68 0.86 -7.78
C ILE A 152 4.22 0.24 -9.11
N HIS A 153 4.50 0.89 -10.25
CA HIS A 153 4.21 0.36 -11.58
C HIS A 153 4.94 -0.96 -11.86
N SER A 154 6.21 -1.06 -11.44
CA SER A 154 7.00 -2.30 -11.55
C SER A 154 6.61 -3.37 -10.52
N LYS A 155 5.48 -3.20 -9.81
CA LYS A 155 4.96 -4.12 -8.80
C LYS A 155 5.96 -4.42 -7.67
N ASN A 156 6.77 -3.43 -7.27
CA ASN A 156 7.68 -3.59 -6.13
C ASN A 156 6.87 -3.68 -4.83
N VAL A 157 6.76 -4.91 -4.30
CA VAL A 157 5.98 -5.22 -3.10
C VAL A 157 6.43 -4.41 -1.89
N VAL A 158 7.74 -4.16 -1.72
CA VAL A 158 8.28 -3.40 -0.59
C VAL A 158 7.77 -1.95 -0.62
N SER A 159 7.85 -1.29 -1.79
CA SER A 159 7.34 0.06 -1.97
C SER A 159 5.82 0.15 -1.80
N ILE A 160 5.08 -0.87 -2.28
CA ILE A 160 3.62 -0.96 -2.09
C ILE A 160 3.29 -1.10 -0.60
N LEU A 161 3.99 -1.95 0.14
CA LEU A 161 3.80 -2.12 1.58
C LEU A 161 4.04 -0.82 2.34
N HIS A 162 5.13 -0.10 2.07
CA HIS A 162 5.39 1.19 2.71
C HIS A 162 4.29 2.22 2.42
N LEU A 163 3.81 2.30 1.18
CA LEU A 163 2.73 3.21 0.79
C LEU A 163 1.44 2.88 1.55
N LEU A 164 1.04 1.60 1.59
CA LEU A 164 -0.16 1.16 2.28
C LEU A 164 -0.06 1.36 3.79
N VAL A 165 1.07 1.05 4.40
CA VAL A 165 1.31 1.28 5.84
C VAL A 165 1.25 2.78 6.15
N ALA A 166 1.85 3.64 5.32
CA ALA A 166 1.81 5.09 5.50
C ALA A 166 0.36 5.64 5.38
N LEU A 167 -0.39 5.18 4.38
CA LEU A 167 -1.80 5.54 4.20
C LEU A 167 -2.67 5.06 5.36
N ALA A 168 -2.55 3.79 5.75
CA ALA A 168 -3.28 3.21 6.87
C ALA A 168 -3.00 3.96 8.18
N ARG A 169 -1.75 4.36 8.42
CA ARG A 169 -1.36 5.16 9.58
C ARG A 169 -1.90 6.59 9.50
N HIS A 170 -1.77 7.26 8.35
CA HIS A 170 -2.19 8.65 8.19
C HIS A 170 -3.71 8.82 8.31
N PHE A 171 -4.47 7.97 7.62
CA PHE A 171 -5.92 7.96 7.69
C PHE A 171 -6.46 7.20 8.90
N ARG A 172 -5.56 6.65 9.74
CA ARG A 172 -5.87 5.89 10.94
C ARG A 172 -6.97 4.85 10.70
N ALA A 173 -6.74 4.02 9.67
CA ALA A 173 -7.66 2.97 9.28
C ALA A 173 -7.93 2.03 10.47
N PRO A 174 -9.16 1.49 10.62
CA PRO A 174 -9.56 0.62 11.74
C PRO A 174 -8.99 -0.81 11.56
N ILE A 175 -7.68 -0.92 11.38
CA ILE A 175 -6.94 -2.17 11.19
C ILE A 175 -5.71 -2.17 12.10
N ARG A 176 -5.47 -3.29 12.78
CA ARG A 176 -4.27 -3.45 13.63
C ARG A 176 -3.15 -4.04 12.80
N LEU A 177 -2.09 -3.26 12.57
CA LEU A 177 -0.89 -3.69 11.84
C LEU A 177 0.02 -4.48 12.81
N PRO A 178 0.64 -5.59 12.36
CA PRO A 178 1.66 -6.27 13.16
C PRO A 178 2.89 -5.39 13.38
N GLU A 179 3.47 -5.44 14.57
CA GLU A 179 4.65 -4.66 14.96
C GLU A 179 5.95 -5.34 14.53
N ASN A 180 6.98 -4.52 14.27
CA ASN A 180 8.36 -4.97 14.00
C ASN A 180 8.45 -5.98 12.84
N VAL A 181 7.67 -5.77 11.79
CA VAL A 181 7.72 -6.59 10.59
C VAL A 181 8.87 -6.11 9.72
N SER A 182 9.88 -6.95 9.57
CA SER A 182 11.01 -6.72 8.66
C SER A 182 11.02 -7.77 7.55
N VAL A 183 11.44 -7.36 6.36
CA VAL A 183 11.55 -8.23 5.18
C VAL A 183 12.99 -8.26 4.67
N ASN A 184 13.47 -9.45 4.31
CA ASN A 184 14.76 -9.60 3.63
C ASN A 184 14.58 -9.31 2.14
N VAL A 185 15.15 -8.21 1.66
CA VAL A 185 15.04 -7.77 0.27
C VAL A 185 16.29 -8.16 -0.49
N VAL A 186 16.09 -8.87 -1.61
CA VAL A 186 17.16 -9.21 -2.56
C VAL A 186 17.00 -8.32 -3.79
N VAL A 187 17.99 -7.47 -4.07
CA VAL A 187 18.02 -6.65 -5.28
C VAL A 187 19.00 -7.28 -6.25
N VAL A 188 18.49 -7.72 -7.39
CA VAL A 188 19.29 -8.24 -8.50
C VAL A 188 19.47 -7.14 -9.53
N LYS A 189 20.72 -6.82 -9.86
CA LYS A 189 21.08 -5.85 -10.90
C LYS A 189 21.82 -6.57 -12.02
N LYS A 190 21.42 -6.28 -13.26
CA LYS A 190 22.12 -6.74 -14.45
C LYS A 190 23.18 -5.69 -14.82
N ASP A 191 24.44 -5.95 -14.50
CA ASP A 191 25.54 -5.03 -14.80
C ASP A 191 26.04 -5.18 -16.25
N ALA A 192 25.93 -6.38 -16.82
CA ALA A 192 26.32 -6.65 -18.21
C ALA A 192 25.46 -7.79 -18.81
N PRO A 193 25.47 -8.01 -20.14
CA PRO A 193 24.85 -9.19 -20.74
C PRO A 193 25.55 -10.45 -20.19
N ASN A 194 24.82 -11.22 -19.38
CA ASN A 194 25.26 -12.40 -18.60
C ASN A 194 26.02 -12.14 -17.29
N GLN A 195 25.97 -10.94 -16.73
CA GLN A 195 26.49 -10.69 -15.38
C GLN A 195 25.40 -10.06 -14.51
N LEU A 196 24.97 -10.82 -13.50
CA LEU A 196 24.05 -10.37 -12.47
C LEU A 196 24.84 -10.16 -11.18
N SER A 197 24.72 -8.98 -10.59
CA SER A 197 25.08 -8.75 -9.20
C SER A 197 23.82 -8.81 -8.35
N HIS A 198 23.97 -9.27 -7.10
CA HIS A 198 22.88 -9.22 -6.12
C HIS A 198 23.37 -8.53 -4.86
N ARG A 199 22.47 -7.80 -4.21
CA ARG A 199 22.67 -7.27 -2.85
C ARG A 199 21.47 -7.64 -2.01
N THR A 200 21.70 -7.93 -0.74
CA THR A 200 20.66 -8.20 0.23
C THR A 200 20.68 -7.15 1.33
N TYR A 201 19.50 -6.71 1.75
CA TYR A 201 19.34 -5.84 2.92
C TYR A 201 18.02 -6.15 3.61
N ILE A 202 17.95 -5.84 4.90
CA ILE A 202 16.72 -5.95 5.68
C ILE A 202 16.00 -4.61 5.59
N GLU A 203 14.72 -4.63 5.23
CA GLU A 203 13.85 -3.45 5.24
C GLU A 203 12.78 -3.61 6.32
N ASP A 204 12.68 -2.61 7.20
CA ASP A 204 11.66 -2.57 8.24
C ASP A 204 10.37 -1.97 7.68
N ILE A 205 9.34 -2.81 7.51
CA ILE A 205 8.03 -2.41 6.96
C ILE A 205 7.18 -1.73 8.04
N THR A 206 7.16 -2.32 9.23
CA THR A 206 6.49 -1.74 10.40
C THR A 206 7.49 -1.58 11.54
N THR A 207 7.42 -0.43 12.17
CA THR A 207 8.13 -0.10 13.42
C THR A 207 7.19 -0.25 14.61
N THR A 208 7.73 -0.13 15.82
CA THR A 208 6.91 0.09 17.03
C THR A 208 6.03 1.33 16.84
N TYR A 209 4.86 1.32 17.48
CA TYR A 209 3.76 2.30 17.31
C TYR A 209 4.05 3.74 17.81
N ASP A 210 5.32 4.14 17.89
CA ASP A 210 5.74 5.34 18.61
C ASP A 210 5.66 6.65 17.77
N ASP A 211 5.70 6.59 16.44
CA ASP A 211 5.98 7.80 15.63
C ASP A 211 4.76 8.63 15.16
N LEU A 212 3.52 8.16 15.37
CA LEU A 212 2.30 8.89 14.94
C LEU A 212 1.20 8.97 16.02
N GLY A 213 1.59 8.82 17.29
CA GLY A 213 0.72 9.15 18.41
C GLY A 213 -0.27 8.07 18.83
N MET A 214 0.11 6.79 18.72
CA MET A 214 -0.73 5.68 19.19
C MET A 214 0.05 4.71 20.09
N LYS A 215 0.63 5.22 21.18
CA LYS A 215 0.83 4.39 22.38
C LYS A 215 -0.53 4.24 23.07
N CYS A 216 -1.22 3.14 22.83
CA CYS A 216 -2.00 2.54 23.91
C CYS A 216 -1.13 1.42 24.47
N GLU A 217 -0.35 1.72 25.52
CA GLU A 217 0.26 0.67 26.33
C GLU A 217 -0.81 -0.38 26.63
N ARG A 218 -0.46 -1.67 26.43
CA ARG A 218 -1.39 -2.77 26.74
C ARG A 218 -1.91 -2.57 28.15
N ASP A 219 -3.21 -2.42 28.27
CA ASP A 219 -3.86 -2.15 29.54
C ASP A 219 -4.65 -3.36 30.02
N ALA A 220 -5.30 -3.21 31.17
CA ALA A 220 -6.10 -4.28 31.75
C ALA A 220 -7.24 -4.74 30.82
N PHE A 221 -7.73 -3.90 29.90
CA PHE A 221 -8.76 -4.29 28.95
C PHE A 221 -8.21 -5.18 27.82
N ASP A 222 -6.97 -4.99 27.39
CA ASP A 222 -6.35 -5.93 26.44
C ASP A 222 -6.22 -7.32 27.06
N ALA A 223 -5.72 -7.41 28.30
CA ALA A 223 -5.61 -8.68 29.01
C ALA A 223 -6.98 -9.33 29.29
N LEU A 224 -8.00 -8.52 29.62
CA LEU A 224 -9.37 -8.98 29.87
C LEU A 224 -9.99 -9.64 28.63
N PHE A 225 -9.85 -9.02 27.46
CA PHE A 225 -10.36 -9.57 26.21
C PHE A 225 -9.61 -10.83 25.78
N ASP A 226 -8.29 -10.84 25.92
CA ASP A 226 -7.44 -11.93 25.45
C ASP A 226 -7.58 -13.19 26.33
N HIS A 227 -7.73 -13.04 27.65
CA HIS A 227 -7.57 -14.14 28.61
C HIS A 227 -8.75 -14.37 29.56
N ALA A 228 -9.76 -13.49 29.60
CA ALA A 228 -10.83 -13.58 30.60
C ALA A 228 -12.23 -13.15 30.08
N PRO A 229 -12.78 -13.85 29.07
CA PRO A 229 -14.09 -13.54 28.51
C PRO A 229 -15.24 -13.63 29.54
N ASP A 230 -15.13 -14.52 30.52
CA ASP A 230 -16.14 -14.64 31.59
C ASP A 230 -16.18 -13.38 32.47
N LYS A 231 -15.02 -12.78 32.72
CA LYS A 231 -14.90 -11.53 33.49
C LYS A 231 -15.40 -10.33 32.68
N LEU A 232 -15.29 -10.37 31.35
CA LEU A 232 -15.79 -9.31 30.48
C LEU A 232 -17.30 -9.09 30.67
N GLN A 233 -18.08 -10.17 30.77
CA GLN A 233 -19.53 -10.08 31.00
C GLN A 233 -19.87 -9.45 32.35
N VAL A 234 -19.07 -9.74 33.38
CA VAL A 234 -19.22 -9.10 34.71
C VAL A 234 -18.94 -7.60 34.63
N VAL A 235 -17.88 -7.21 33.91
CA VAL A 235 -17.54 -5.79 33.69
C VAL A 235 -18.65 -5.08 32.91
N LYS A 236 -19.18 -5.68 31.84
CA LYS A 236 -20.32 -5.15 31.09
C LYS A 236 -21.52 -4.89 32.00
N LYS A 237 -21.93 -5.88 32.79
CA LYS A 237 -23.07 -5.76 33.71
C LYS A 237 -22.86 -4.65 34.75
N SER A 238 -21.65 -4.54 35.30
CA SER A 238 -21.29 -3.49 36.25
C SER A 238 -21.41 -2.10 35.63
N LEU A 239 -20.86 -1.92 34.41
CA LEU A 239 -20.93 -0.65 33.70
C LEU A 239 -22.36 -0.30 33.28
N ILE A 240 -23.16 -1.25 32.79
CA ILE A 240 -24.59 -1.03 32.51
C ILE A 240 -25.30 -0.53 33.77
N THR A 241 -25.07 -1.16 34.91
CA THR A 241 -25.67 -0.76 36.19
C THR A 241 -25.28 0.67 36.56
N PHE A 242 -23.99 1.02 36.41
CA PHE A 242 -23.49 2.37 36.65
C PHE A 242 -24.16 3.40 35.73
N VAL A 243 -24.15 3.18 34.41
CA VAL A 243 -24.71 4.13 33.46
C VAL A 243 -26.21 4.31 33.69
N ASN A 244 -26.97 3.22 33.88
CA ASN A 244 -28.41 3.29 34.12
C ASN A 244 -28.77 3.97 35.43
N LYS A 245 -27.89 3.96 36.44
CA LYS A 245 -28.07 4.77 37.67
C LYS A 245 -28.23 6.27 37.35
N HIS A 246 -27.62 6.74 36.27
CA HIS A 246 -27.67 8.14 35.84
C HIS A 246 -28.69 8.35 34.71
N LEU A 247 -28.62 7.59 33.63
CA LEU A 247 -29.48 7.78 32.45
C LEU A 247 -30.97 7.52 32.71
N SER A 248 -31.32 6.66 33.68
CA SER A 248 -32.73 6.44 34.05
C SER A 248 -33.40 7.69 34.62
N LYS A 249 -32.63 8.67 35.14
CA LYS A 249 -33.15 9.96 35.63
C LYS A 249 -33.76 10.81 34.50
N VAL A 250 -33.42 10.52 33.24
CA VAL A 250 -33.98 11.15 32.04
C VAL A 250 -34.73 10.15 31.17
N ASN A 251 -35.20 9.05 31.77
CA ASN A 251 -35.96 7.97 31.12
C ASN A 251 -35.21 7.28 29.95
N LEU A 252 -33.88 7.23 30.04
CA LEU A 252 -33.05 6.47 29.10
C LEU A 252 -32.51 5.21 29.78
N GLU A 253 -32.49 4.10 29.06
CA GLU A 253 -32.01 2.82 29.55
C GLU A 253 -31.07 2.15 28.55
N VAL A 254 -29.93 1.71 29.07
CA VAL A 254 -28.92 0.95 28.36
C VAL A 254 -29.09 -0.53 28.70
N MET A 255 -29.35 -1.32 27.68
CA MET A 255 -29.43 -2.78 27.73
C MET A 255 -28.15 -3.43 27.18
N ASP A 256 -27.48 -2.74 26.25
CA ASP A 256 -26.35 -3.25 25.50
C ASP A 256 -25.26 -2.19 25.29
N LEU A 257 -24.03 -2.53 25.67
CA LEU A 257 -22.85 -1.68 25.48
C LEU A 257 -22.18 -1.88 24.11
N ASP A 258 -22.53 -2.94 23.37
CA ASP A 258 -21.96 -3.19 22.05
C ASP A 258 -22.45 -2.16 21.02
N SER A 259 -23.66 -1.63 21.19
CA SER A 259 -24.28 -0.74 20.21
C SER A 259 -24.73 0.63 20.74
N GLN A 260 -25.30 0.75 21.93
CA GLN A 260 -26.08 1.94 22.30
C GLN A 260 -25.27 3.23 22.55
N PHE A 261 -23.94 3.19 22.49
CA PHE A 261 -23.09 4.36 22.63
C PHE A 261 -22.51 4.89 21.31
N HIS A 262 -22.72 4.18 20.19
CA HIS A 262 -22.07 4.47 18.92
C HIS A 262 -22.47 5.82 18.31
N ASP A 263 -23.58 6.41 18.74
CA ASP A 263 -24.10 7.67 18.22
C ASP A 263 -23.69 8.88 19.07
N GLY A 264 -22.98 8.63 20.18
CA GLY A 264 -22.48 9.63 21.11
C GLY A 264 -23.55 10.29 21.99
N VAL A 265 -24.84 10.10 21.73
CA VAL A 265 -25.93 10.80 22.44
C VAL A 265 -25.92 10.41 23.92
N PHE A 266 -25.83 9.12 24.20
CA PHE A 266 -25.78 8.63 25.58
C PHE A 266 -24.51 9.07 26.32
N LEU A 267 -23.38 9.23 25.63
CA LEU A 267 -22.14 9.75 26.25
C LEU A 267 -22.30 11.22 26.65
N VAL A 268 -22.82 12.07 25.76
CA VAL A 268 -23.04 13.50 26.03
C VAL A 268 -24.01 13.69 27.19
N LEU A 269 -25.15 12.99 27.16
CA LEU A 269 -26.15 13.08 28.22
C LEU A 269 -25.63 12.52 29.55
N LEU A 270 -24.89 11.40 29.53
CA LEU A 270 -24.27 10.85 30.72
C LEU A 270 -23.28 11.86 31.35
N MET A 271 -22.45 12.54 30.55
CA MET A 271 -21.54 13.56 31.05
C MET A 271 -22.26 14.71 31.76
N GLY A 272 -23.32 15.25 31.14
CA GLY A 272 -24.14 16.29 31.78
C GLY A 272 -24.74 15.83 33.11
N LEU A 273 -25.23 14.58 33.18
CA LEU A 273 -25.81 14.01 34.40
C LEU A 273 -24.79 13.72 35.51
N LEU A 274 -23.56 13.37 35.15
CA LEU A 274 -22.48 13.10 36.11
C LEU A 274 -21.97 14.37 36.78
N GLU A 275 -21.93 15.47 36.04
CA GLU A 275 -21.41 16.76 36.51
C GLU A 275 -22.52 17.74 36.93
N GLY A 276 -23.78 17.41 36.65
CA GLY A 276 -24.93 18.22 37.01
C GLY A 276 -25.11 19.47 36.15
N PHE A 277 -24.58 19.47 34.92
CA PHE A 277 -24.82 20.54 33.95
C PHE A 277 -25.68 20.07 32.78
N PHE A 278 -26.30 21.03 32.11
CA PHE A 278 -27.05 20.80 30.88
C PHE A 278 -26.15 21.08 29.66
N VAL A 279 -26.10 20.13 28.73
CA VAL A 279 -25.47 20.34 27.42
C VAL A 279 -26.53 20.90 26.47
N PRO A 280 -26.33 22.09 25.88
CA PRO A 280 -27.29 22.66 24.94
C PRO A 280 -27.57 21.74 23.77
N LEU A 281 -28.86 21.58 23.42
CA LEU A 281 -29.29 20.66 22.35
C LEU A 281 -28.85 21.11 20.94
N TYR A 282 -28.34 22.34 20.79
CA TYR A 282 -27.77 22.81 19.53
C TYR A 282 -26.29 22.44 19.36
N ASP A 283 -25.62 22.00 20.44
CA ASP A 283 -24.18 21.64 20.40
C ASP A 283 -23.95 20.19 19.94
N PHE A 284 -24.99 19.36 19.93
CA PHE A 284 -24.91 17.96 19.51
C PHE A 284 -26.20 17.49 18.84
N PHE A 285 -26.11 16.41 18.08
CA PHE A 285 -27.24 15.84 17.35
C PHE A 285 -27.97 14.80 18.21
N LEU A 286 -29.21 15.08 18.62
CA LEU A 286 -30.04 14.10 19.35
C LEU A 286 -30.42 12.88 18.52
N THR A 287 -30.49 13.05 17.19
CA THR A 287 -30.82 11.98 16.24
C THR A 287 -29.82 12.03 15.07
N PRO A 288 -28.56 11.62 15.30
CA PRO A 288 -27.51 11.74 14.28
C PRO A 288 -27.79 10.81 13.10
N GLN A 289 -27.76 11.35 11.88
CA GLN A 289 -28.15 10.66 10.65
C GLN A 289 -26.96 10.07 9.89
N ASP A 290 -25.80 10.69 10.00
CA ASP A 290 -24.59 10.31 9.28
C ASP A 290 -23.42 10.02 10.22
N PHE A 291 -22.33 9.52 9.66
CA PHE A 291 -21.14 9.14 10.42
C PHE A 291 -20.48 10.36 11.09
N ASP A 292 -20.43 11.50 10.40
CA ASP A 292 -19.76 12.71 10.89
C ASP A 292 -20.51 13.31 12.08
N GLN A 293 -21.85 13.30 12.07
CA GLN A 293 -22.68 13.72 13.19
C GLN A 293 -22.46 12.84 14.44
N LYS A 294 -22.31 11.53 14.26
CA LYS A 294 -21.99 10.61 15.37
C LYS A 294 -20.59 10.88 15.93
N VAL A 295 -19.60 11.08 15.05
CA VAL A 295 -18.23 11.43 15.45
C VAL A 295 -18.19 12.76 16.18
N HIS A 296 -18.95 13.76 15.73
CA HIS A 296 -19.12 15.05 16.40
C HIS A 296 -19.64 14.87 17.84
N ASN A 297 -20.72 14.11 18.03
CA ASN A 297 -21.28 13.87 19.36
C ASN A 297 -20.27 13.21 20.31
N VAL A 298 -19.56 12.17 19.85
CA VAL A 298 -18.55 11.49 20.68
C VAL A 298 -17.37 12.41 20.97
N SER A 299 -16.95 13.22 20.00
CA SER A 299 -15.89 14.21 20.19
C SER A 299 -16.25 15.24 21.24
N LEU A 300 -17.48 15.78 21.19
CA LEU A 300 -18.00 16.69 22.21
C LEU A 300 -17.99 16.02 23.60
N ALA A 301 -18.44 14.77 23.70
CA ALA A 301 -18.39 14.07 24.99
C ALA A 301 -16.96 13.94 25.54
N PHE A 302 -15.96 13.74 24.69
CA PHE A 302 -14.55 13.66 25.10
C PHE A 302 -13.96 15.02 25.48
N GLU A 303 -14.40 16.10 24.84
CA GLU A 303 -14.08 17.47 25.23
C GLU A 303 -14.65 17.78 26.61
N LEU A 304 -15.95 17.51 26.82
CA LEU A 304 -16.60 17.66 28.13
C LEU A 304 -15.88 16.87 29.23
N MET A 305 -15.40 15.66 28.94
CA MET A 305 -14.59 14.88 29.89
C MET A 305 -13.30 15.60 30.28
N GLN A 306 -12.58 16.17 29.31
CA GLN A 306 -11.33 16.87 29.54
C GLN A 306 -11.54 18.18 30.30
N ASP A 307 -12.62 18.91 30.01
CA ASP A 307 -12.95 20.17 30.68
C ASP A 307 -13.20 19.98 32.18
N VAL A 308 -13.72 18.81 32.58
CA VAL A 308 -13.90 18.44 33.99
C VAL A 308 -12.69 17.74 34.60
N GLY A 309 -11.54 17.77 33.91
CA GLY A 309 -10.26 17.27 34.41
C GLY A 309 -10.07 15.76 34.33
N LEU A 310 -10.86 15.03 33.53
CA LEU A 310 -10.50 13.64 33.20
C LEU A 310 -9.29 13.63 32.24
N ALA A 311 -8.46 12.60 32.35
CA ALA A 311 -7.47 12.33 31.33
C ALA A 311 -8.17 12.12 29.98
N LYS A 312 -7.58 12.68 28.92
CA LYS A 312 -8.07 12.51 27.55
C LYS A 312 -8.31 11.01 27.29
N PRO A 313 -9.51 10.62 26.83
CA PRO A 313 -9.79 9.24 26.49
C PRO A 313 -8.76 8.69 25.49
N LYS A 314 -8.28 7.45 25.74
CA LYS A 314 -7.35 6.76 24.83
C LYS A 314 -8.04 6.33 23.53
N ALA A 315 -9.35 6.06 23.60
CA ALA A 315 -10.18 5.75 22.45
C ALA A 315 -10.30 6.97 21.54
N ARG A 316 -10.48 6.76 20.24
CA ARG A 316 -10.90 7.81 19.33
C ARG A 316 -12.42 7.87 19.23
N PRO A 317 -12.98 9.02 18.87
CA PRO A 317 -14.41 9.13 18.59
C PRO A 317 -14.89 8.11 17.55
N GLU A 318 -14.11 7.91 16.48
CA GLU A 318 -14.46 6.97 15.41
C GLU A 318 -14.47 5.51 15.87
N ASP A 319 -13.67 5.15 16.87
CA ASP A 319 -13.66 3.78 17.42
C ASP A 319 -15.00 3.47 18.08
N ILE A 320 -15.56 4.45 18.80
CA ILE A 320 -16.89 4.34 19.43
C ILE A 320 -17.98 4.25 18.35
N VAL A 321 -17.92 5.11 17.32
CA VAL A 321 -18.90 5.12 16.22
C VAL A 321 -18.87 3.83 15.41
N ASN A 322 -17.69 3.20 15.29
CA ASN A 322 -17.51 1.91 14.61
C ASN A 322 -17.79 0.70 15.50
N LEU A 323 -18.44 0.88 16.66
CA LEU A 323 -18.85 -0.21 17.55
C LEU A 323 -17.67 -1.00 18.15
N ASP A 324 -16.51 -0.36 18.34
CA ASP A 324 -15.41 -1.00 19.07
C ASP A 324 -15.74 -1.07 20.56
N LEU A 325 -16.30 -2.21 20.97
CA LEU A 325 -16.64 -2.50 22.35
C LEU A 325 -15.47 -2.24 23.31
N LYS A 326 -14.23 -2.57 22.94
CA LYS A 326 -13.08 -2.39 23.84
C LYS A 326 -12.86 -0.91 24.16
N SER A 327 -12.99 -0.06 23.15
CA SER A 327 -12.92 1.40 23.30
C SER A 327 -14.09 1.95 24.12
N THR A 328 -15.33 1.51 23.86
CA THR A 328 -16.50 1.89 24.64
C THR A 328 -16.34 1.55 26.12
N LEU A 329 -15.90 0.33 26.43
CA LEU A 329 -15.69 -0.10 27.82
C LEU A 329 -14.58 0.70 28.52
N ARG A 330 -13.49 1.04 27.83
CA ARG A 330 -12.42 1.89 28.39
C ARG A 330 -12.94 3.28 28.77
N VAL A 331 -13.71 3.92 27.89
CA VAL A 331 -14.31 5.24 28.16
C VAL A 331 -15.24 5.16 29.36
N LEU A 332 -16.18 4.21 29.36
CA LEU A 332 -17.15 4.06 30.46
C LEU A 332 -16.48 3.67 31.78
N TYR A 333 -15.41 2.88 31.74
CA TYR A 333 -14.67 2.50 32.94
C TYR A 333 -13.90 3.67 33.55
N ASN A 334 -13.36 4.58 32.73
CA ASN A 334 -12.74 5.82 33.23
C ASN A 334 -13.77 6.70 33.95
N LEU A 335 -14.96 6.85 33.37
CA LEU A 335 -16.08 7.52 34.05
C LEU A 335 -16.44 6.80 35.35
N PHE A 336 -16.69 5.50 35.29
CA PHE A 336 -16.99 4.70 36.49
C PHE A 336 -15.95 4.90 37.59
N THR A 337 -14.66 4.88 37.26
CA THR A 337 -13.58 5.01 38.25
C THR A 337 -13.61 6.37 38.96
N LYS A 338 -13.94 7.45 38.23
CA LYS A 338 -14.08 8.80 38.79
C LYS A 338 -15.38 8.98 39.59
N TYR A 339 -16.51 8.49 39.07
CA TYR A 339 -17.85 8.80 39.59
C TYR A 339 -18.49 7.68 40.42
N LYS A 340 -17.84 6.53 40.64
CA LYS A 340 -18.40 5.38 41.41
C LYS A 340 -18.89 5.73 42.82
N ASN A 341 -18.37 6.80 43.42
CA ASN A 341 -18.72 7.23 44.77
C ASN A 341 -19.78 8.34 44.80
N ILE A 342 -20.25 8.81 43.65
CA ILE A 342 -21.25 9.87 43.58
C ILE A 342 -22.65 9.24 43.73
N ALA A 343 -23.36 9.74 44.75
CA ALA A 343 -24.63 9.18 45.25
C ALA A 343 -25.76 9.31 44.23
#